data_AF-A0A1Y4A1B5-F1
#
_entry.id   AF-A0A1Y4A1B5-F1
#
_cell.length_a   1.000
_cell.length_b   1.000
_cell.length_c   1.000
_cell.angle_alpha   90.00
_cell.angle_beta   90.00
_cell.angle_gamma   90.00
#
_symmetry.space_group_name_H-M   'P 1'
#
loop_
_entity.id
_entity.type
_entity.pdbx_description
1 polymer ?
#
loop_
_entity_poly.entity_id
_entity_poly.type
_entity_poly.pdbx_seq_one_letter_code
_entity_poly.pdbx_strand_id
1 'polypeptide(L)'
;MDFEKWIGSFKVRVFPWIDGKTFYVNVQCFTPGQSIERPPVWEKTVYITDNEQGREVIHDFLDSLVLHISRMDVVPDNRYVLTF
;
A
#
# COMPACT_ATOMS: atom_id res chain seq x y z
N MET A 1 -5.07 -6.18 -11.17
CA MET A 1 -3.83 -5.40 -11.03
C MET A 1 -2.93 -6.14 -10.07
N ASP A 2 -1.69 -6.39 -10.46
CA ASP A 2 -0.64 -6.97 -9.61
C ASP A 2 0.66 -6.30 -10.02
N PHE A 3 1.26 -5.51 -9.11
CA PHE A 3 2.51 -4.82 -9.38
C PHE A 3 3.26 -4.46 -8.11
N GLU A 4 4.55 -4.20 -8.31
CA GLU A 4 5.44 -3.59 -7.35
C GLU A 4 6.04 -2.32 -7.98
N LYS A 5 6.04 -1.21 -7.23
CA LYS A 5 6.56 0.08 -7.71
C LYS A 5 7.21 0.87 -6.58
N TRP A 6 8.22 1.66 -6.94
CA TRP A 6 8.82 2.66 -6.05
C TRP A 6 8.17 4.02 -6.22
N ILE A 7 7.84 4.67 -5.10
CA ILE A 7 7.37 6.06 -5.04
C ILE A 7 8.21 6.78 -3.99
N GLY A 8 9.22 7.53 -4.44
CA GLY A 8 10.22 8.12 -3.55
C GLY A 8 10.91 7.07 -2.68
N SER A 9 10.84 7.25 -1.36
CA SER A 9 11.37 6.31 -0.36
C SER A 9 10.47 5.10 -0.08
N PHE A 10 9.33 5.00 -0.75
CA PHE A 10 8.34 3.95 -0.51
C PHE A 10 8.41 2.86 -1.56
N LYS A 11 8.51 1.62 -1.09
CA LYS A 11 8.27 0.42 -1.90
C LYS A 11 6.81 0.02 -1.71
N VAL A 12 6.07 -0.04 -2.81
CA VAL A 12 4.62 -0.27 -2.80
C VAL A 12 4.32 -1.55 -3.56
N ARG A 13 3.57 -2.46 -2.93
CA ARG A 13 3.12 -3.71 -3.54
C ARG A 13 1.60 -3.78 -3.50
N VAL A 14 1.00 -4.04 -4.67
CA VAL A 14 -0.44 -4.15 -4.84
C VAL A 14 -0.77 -5.44 -5.56
N PHE A 15 -1.70 -6.24 -5.03
CA PHE A 15 -2.22 -7.43 -5.72
C PHE A 15 -3.63 -7.78 -5.25
N PRO A 16 -4.41 -8.58 -6.00
CA PRO A 16 -5.75 -8.99 -5.59
C PRO A 16 -5.65 -9.93 -4.37
N TRP A 17 -6.39 -9.65 -3.31
CA TRP A 17 -6.39 -10.48 -2.11
C TRP A 17 -7.22 -11.76 -2.32
N ILE A 18 -6.95 -12.78 -1.51
CA ILE A 18 -7.55 -14.11 -1.62
C ILE A 18 -9.08 -14.12 -1.47
N ASP A 19 -9.67 -13.08 -0.86
CA ASP A 19 -11.13 -12.97 -0.72
C ASP A 19 -11.84 -12.58 -2.02
N GLY A 20 -11.09 -12.17 -3.06
CA GLY A 20 -11.62 -11.72 -4.34
C GLY A 20 -12.45 -10.44 -4.27
N LYS A 21 -12.42 -9.73 -3.14
CA LYS A 21 -13.20 -8.51 -2.88
C LYS A 21 -12.34 -7.30 -2.60
N THR A 22 -11.06 -7.51 -2.29
CA THR A 22 -10.14 -6.43 -1.93
C THR A 22 -8.81 -6.60 -2.65
N PHE A 23 -8.12 -5.48 -2.89
CA PHE A 23 -6.71 -5.45 -3.18
C PHE A 23 -5.92 -5.34 -1.88
N TYR A 24 -4.87 -6.13 -1.77
CA TYR A 24 -3.84 -5.95 -0.76
C TYR A 24 -2.91 -4.84 -1.20
N VAL A 25 -2.68 -3.85 -0.33
CA VAL A 25 -1.74 -2.75 -0.56
C VAL A 25 -0.78 -2.69 0.62
N ASN A 26 0.50 -2.93 0.35
CA ASN A 26 1.56 -2.80 1.34
C ASN A 26 2.51 -1.69 0.93
N VAL A 27 2.81 -0.82 1.89
CA VAL A 27 3.69 0.33 1.74
C VAL A 27 4.82 0.18 2.74
N GLN A 28 6.05 0.08 2.24
CA GLN A 28 7.25 -0.05 3.05
C GLN A 28 8.13 1.18 2.87
N CYS A 29 8.61 1.76 3.97
CA CYS A 29 9.47 2.94 3.94
C CYS A 29 10.94 2.59 4.18
N PHE A 30 11.82 3.11 3.33
CA PHE A 30 13.27 2.95 3.43
C PHE A 30 13.96 4.31 3.50
N THR A 31 14.99 4.44 4.35
CA THR A 31 15.81 5.65 4.34
C THR A 31 16.78 5.66 3.16
N PRO A 32 17.22 6.85 2.70
CA PRO A 32 18.24 6.94 1.65
C PRO A 32 19.50 6.16 2.02
N GLY A 33 19.96 5.28 1.11
CA GLY A 33 21.15 4.45 1.32
C GLY A 33 20.93 3.18 2.15
N GLN A 34 19.71 2.92 2.62
CA GLN A 34 19.37 1.66 3.28
C GLN A 34 19.35 0.51 2.27
N SER A 35 19.92 -0.64 2.65
CA SER A 35 19.78 -1.87 1.86
C SER A 35 18.33 -2.38 1.91
N ILE A 36 17.80 -2.76 0.76
CA ILE A 36 16.48 -3.37 0.60
C ILE A 36 16.43 -4.78 1.24
N GLU A 37 17.58 -5.42 1.45
CA GLU A 37 17.68 -6.71 2.16
C GLU A 37 17.47 -6.57 3.68
N ARG A 38 17.55 -5.35 4.22
CA ARG A 38 17.23 -5.09 5.63
C ARG A 38 15.75 -4.76 5.78
N PRO A 39 15.15 -5.04 6.96
CA PRO A 39 13.78 -4.66 7.25
C PRO A 39 13.54 -3.17 6.98
N PRO A 40 12.38 -2.78 6.44
CA PRO A 40 12.04 -1.38 6.24
C PRO A 40 11.98 -0.64 7.59
N VAL A 41 12.10 0.69 7.55
CA VAL A 41 11.93 1.55 8.74
C VAL A 41 10.56 1.32 9.37
N TRP A 42 9.56 1.19 8.51
CA TRP A 42 8.21 0.77 8.86
C TRP A 42 7.54 0.17 7.64
N GLU A 43 6.54 -0.67 7.88
CA GLU A 43 5.62 -1.11 6.86
C GLU A 43 4.18 -0.96 7.34
N LYS A 44 3.29 -0.64 6.39
CA LYS A 44 1.85 -0.50 6.64
C LYS A 44 1.10 -1.26 5.57
N THR A 45 0.11 -2.03 6.01
CA THR A 45 -0.74 -2.82 5.14
C THR A 45 -2.18 -2.33 5.28
N VAL A 46 -2.79 -2.03 4.15
CA VAL A 46 -4.21 -1.71 4.04
C VAL A 46 -4.83 -2.51 2.92
N TYR A 47 -6.16 -2.62 2.94
CA TYR A 47 -6.94 -3.26 1.90
C TYR A 47 -7.77 -2.20 1.20
N ILE A 48 -7.93 -2.31 -0.11
CA ILE A 48 -8.78 -1.44 -0.90
C ILE A 48 -9.89 -2.27 -1.50
N THR A 49 -11.14 -1.83 -1.39
CA THR A 49 -12.28 -2.52 -2.01
C THR A 49 -12.08 -2.63 -3.53
N ASP A 50 -12.32 -3.82 -4.09
CA ASP A 50 -12.26 -4.06 -5.54
C ASP A 50 -13.55 -3.56 -6.21
N ASN A 51 -13.68 -2.24 -6.32
CA ASN A 51 -14.69 -1.54 -7.11
C ASN A 51 -14.03 -0.58 -8.11
N GLU A 52 -14.82 0.08 -8.97
CA GLU A 52 -14.32 1.01 -9.98
C GLU A 52 -13.44 2.12 -9.37
N GLN A 53 -13.91 2.74 -8.29
CA GLN A 53 -13.22 3.84 -7.61
C GLN A 53 -11.93 3.38 -6.91
N GLY A 54 -11.94 2.20 -6.29
CA GLY A 54 -10.75 1.61 -5.68
C GLY A 54 -9.67 1.30 -6.72
N ARG A 55 -10.07 0.81 -7.90
CA ARG A 55 -9.15 0.61 -9.03
C ARG A 55 -8.60 1.93 -9.57
N GLU A 56 -9.44 2.95 -9.69
CA GLU A 56 -9.02 4.30 -10.10
C GLU A 56 -8.00 4.88 -9.12
N VAL A 57 -8.25 4.79 -7.82
CA VAL A 57 -7.31 5.27 -6.79
C VAL A 57 -5.96 4.54 -6.86
N ILE A 58 -5.97 3.21 -7.08
CA ILE A 58 -4.74 2.42 -7.24
C ILE A 58 -3.95 2.81 -8.50
N HIS A 59 -4.64 3.18 -9.59
CA HIS A 59 -4.01 3.43 -10.88
C HIS A 59 -3.59 4.90 -11.06
N ASP A 60 -4.51 5.82 -10.80
CA ASP A 60 -4.38 7.24 -11.15
C ASP A 60 -3.90 8.08 -9.95
N PHE A 61 -4.16 7.63 -8.71
CA PHE A 61 -3.86 8.38 -7.49
C PHE A 61 -2.91 7.64 -6.53
N LEU A 62 -2.11 6.71 -7.04
CA LEU A 62 -1.22 5.86 -6.23
C LEU A 62 -0.30 6.67 -5.30
N ASP A 63 0.32 7.73 -5.80
CA ASP A 63 1.19 8.62 -5.00
C ASP A 63 0.45 9.27 -3.82
N SER A 64 -0.78 9.72 -4.05
CA SER A 64 -1.63 10.32 -3.01
C SER A 64 -2.10 9.28 -1.99
N LEU A 65 -2.45 8.08 -2.46
CA LEU A 65 -2.80 6.94 -1.62
C LEU A 65 -1.64 6.55 -0.69
N VAL A 66 -0.42 6.46 -1.24
CA VAL A 66 0.78 6.14 -0.47
C VAL A 66 1.06 7.20 0.59
N LEU A 67 0.94 8.48 0.23
CA LEU A 67 1.09 9.57 1.18
C LEU A 67 0.02 9.50 2.28
N HIS A 68 -1.23 9.20 1.95
CA HIS A 68 -2.28 8.99 2.93
C HIS A 68 -1.95 7.84 3.90
N ILE A 69 -1.60 6.65 3.38
CA ILE A 69 -1.23 5.48 4.18
C ILE A 69 -0.03 5.78 5.08
N SER A 70 0.99 6.49 4.58
CA SER A 70 2.17 6.87 5.38
C SER A 70 1.82 7.68 6.62
N ARG A 71 0.73 8.46 6.57
CA ARG A 71 0.24 9.30 7.67
C ARG A 71 -0.78 8.61 8.57
N MET A 72 -1.34 7.47 8.16
CA MET A 72 -2.29 6.72 8.97
C MET A 72 -1.60 6.02 10.15
N ASP A 73 -2.20 6.04 11.33
CA ASP A 73 -1.81 5.18 12.45
C ASP A 73 -2.41 3.78 12.25
N VAL A 74 -1.70 2.96 11.47
CA VAL A 74 -2.04 1.55 11.24
C VAL A 74 -1.51 0.74 12.40
N VAL A 75 -2.41 0.24 13.25
CA VAL A 75 -2.05 -0.65 14.35
C VAL A 75 -1.80 -2.05 13.76
N PRO A 76 -0.67 -2.71 14.11
CA PRO A 76 -0.44 -4.11 13.74
C PRO A 76 -1.62 -4.99 14.18
N ASP A 77 -1.90 -6.08 13.44
CA ASP A 77 -3.03 -7.01 13.63
C ASP A 77 -4.44 -6.50 13.27
N ASN A 78 -4.63 -5.19 13.07
CA ASN A 78 -5.91 -4.68 12.61
C ASN A 78 -6.02 -4.70 11.07
N ARG A 79 -7.17 -5.16 10.57
CA ARG A 79 -7.50 -5.12 9.15
C ARG A 79 -8.17 -3.79 8.79
N TYR A 80 -7.43 -2.90 8.13
CA TYR A 80 -7.98 -1.64 7.62
C TYR A 80 -8.43 -1.79 6.17
N VAL A 81 -9.71 -1.50 5.91
CA VAL A 81 -10.28 -1.51 4.55
C VAL A 81 -10.66 -0.09 4.18
N LEU A 82 -10.00 0.45 3.16
CA LEU A 82 -10.35 1.73 2.55
C LEU A 82 -11.42 1.49 1.48
N THR A 83 -12.53 2.20 1.62
CA THR A 83 -13.62 2.20 0.65
C THR A 83 -13.78 3.61 0.12
N PHE A 84 -13.94 3.70 -1.19
CA PHE A 84 -14.19 4.91 -1.96
C PHE A 84 -15.59 4.77 -2.54
#